data_AF-A0A368KMN9-F1
#
_entry.id   AF-A0A368KMN9-F1
#
_cell.length_a   1.000
_cell.length_b   1.000
_cell.length_c   1.000
_cell.angle_alpha   90.00
_cell.angle_beta   90.00
_cell.angle_gamma   90.00
#
_symmetry.space_group_name_H-M   'P 1'
#
loop_
_entity.id
_entity.type
_entity.pdbx_description
1 polymer ?
#
loop_
_entity_poly.entity_id
_entity_poly.type
_entity_poly.pdbx_seq_one_letter_code
_entity_poly.pdbx_strand_id
1 'polypeptide(L)'
;MFRLYDVLEYRDTHSRRAHKELEATLFVPENVDFESILHPSRVHLADRARYFVHLTYRRMQQQERDPYLQASTVRLKAKYFRKLLTKLHYRRILDDLEEAGVVYVLRKLRRKRCYKYGFGPVITKSQPSFVRYFPRDRRLQGLIRRSLDKRNLIGQRCPICRRLSDDLRKVEILATEAKEWLRHHRKDLPNYDAHDLAIERIARGDFYCSPSETKRVHHNVTNLSRDCRQFLRVDGCRLVELDIANSQPLLVGLLCMQSIGANAPWGVSRKNKQDNRQNEEPLRCPVLRGIADADTLRYVEAGEQGKIYELLQDACVSRGVTLSRDEIKKRLFKRFFFIGYNIPNEPIVEVFKTEFPTIYDFVISKRKRHKSQLARIMQQMEAEIVIHGVLGRLQQIRPDDVFLTIHDSILTTQKNAKLAKQVMEEEFAKLGVNVLVKAKCPENHN
;
A
#
# COMPACT_ATOMS: atom_id res chain seq x y z
N MET A 1 19.40 -9.20 -52.03
CA MET A 1 20.07 -7.90 -52.24
C MET A 1 19.10 -6.82 -51.74
N PHE A 2 19.35 -6.26 -50.56
CA PHE A 2 19.50 -4.81 -50.31
C PHE A 2 18.37 -3.94 -50.87
N ARG A 3 17.45 -3.39 -50.04
CA ARG A 3 17.54 -2.15 -49.22
C ARG A 3 17.27 -0.86 -50.02
N LEU A 4 16.53 0.05 -49.36
CA LEU A 4 16.60 1.54 -49.42
C LEU A 4 15.86 2.22 -50.59
N TYR A 5 15.09 3.32 -50.48
CA TYR A 5 14.72 4.35 -49.48
C TYR A 5 13.27 4.80 -49.85
N ASP A 6 12.28 5.01 -48.97
CA ASP A 6 12.07 6.01 -47.89
C ASP A 6 11.40 7.34 -48.34
N VAL A 7 10.55 7.85 -47.43
CA VAL A 7 10.01 9.22 -47.28
C VAL A 7 8.80 9.71 -48.13
N LEU A 8 7.60 9.79 -47.53
CA LEU A 8 7.00 11.05 -47.00
C LEU A 8 5.52 10.88 -46.59
N GLU A 9 5.28 11.14 -45.30
CA GLU A 9 4.08 11.77 -44.70
C GLU A 9 2.70 11.14 -44.87
N TYR A 10 2.35 10.24 -43.93
CA TYR A 10 0.98 10.21 -43.40
C TYR A 10 1.01 10.48 -41.89
N ARG A 11 0.62 11.70 -41.53
CA ARG A 11 0.60 12.23 -40.18
C ARG A 11 -0.34 11.43 -39.27
N ASP A 12 0.28 10.69 -38.36
CA ASP A 12 0.06 10.72 -36.91
C ASP A 12 -1.30 11.28 -36.42
N THR A 13 -2.29 10.39 -36.26
CA THR A 13 -3.50 10.68 -35.44
C THR A 13 -4.08 9.47 -34.69
N HIS A 14 -3.52 8.26 -34.78
CA HIS A 14 -4.16 7.04 -34.24
C HIS A 14 -3.43 6.33 -33.08
N SER A 15 -2.42 6.96 -32.45
CA SER A 15 -1.78 6.43 -31.22
C SER A 15 -2.10 7.26 -29.97
N ARG A 16 -3.37 7.62 -29.78
CA ARG A 16 -3.89 8.01 -28.46
C ARG A 16 -4.81 6.89 -28.00
N ARG A 17 -4.24 5.90 -27.31
CA ARG A 17 -4.98 4.93 -26.48
C ARG A 17 -6.10 5.69 -25.78
N ALA A 18 -7.34 5.32 -26.07
CA ALA A 18 -8.54 5.94 -25.51
C ALA A 18 -8.36 6.12 -24.00
N HIS A 19 -8.20 7.36 -23.55
CA HIS A 19 -8.44 7.71 -22.16
C HIS A 19 -9.90 7.39 -21.90
N LYS A 20 -10.21 6.19 -21.38
CA LYS A 20 -11.53 5.90 -20.81
C LYS A 20 -11.75 6.96 -19.74
N GLU A 21 -12.66 7.90 -20.00
CA GLU A 21 -13.08 8.85 -18.99
C GLU A 21 -13.51 8.05 -17.75
N LEU A 22 -12.94 8.38 -16.59
CA LEU A 22 -13.29 7.70 -15.34
C LEU A 22 -14.74 8.07 -14.99
N GLU A 23 -15.67 7.21 -15.37
CA GLU A 23 -17.08 7.38 -15.06
C GLU A 23 -17.30 7.32 -13.54
N ALA A 24 -18.10 8.26 -13.04
CA ALA A 24 -18.47 8.29 -11.64
C ALA A 24 -19.33 7.08 -11.33
N THR A 25 -18.82 6.14 -10.52
CA THR A 25 -19.56 4.91 -10.19
C THR A 25 -19.61 4.62 -8.70
N LEU A 26 -20.66 3.91 -8.33
CA LEU A 26 -20.91 3.36 -7.01
C LEU A 26 -20.74 1.84 -7.06
N PHE A 27 -20.53 1.25 -5.90
CA PHE A 27 -20.62 -0.19 -5.68
C PHE A 27 -21.79 -0.40 -4.75
N VAL A 28 -22.78 -1.16 -5.19
CA VAL A 28 -24.06 -1.36 -4.49
C VAL A 28 -24.40 -2.85 -4.45
N PRO A 29 -25.08 -3.34 -3.41
CA PRO A 29 -25.55 -4.72 -3.37
C PRO A 29 -26.55 -4.98 -4.50
N GLU A 30 -26.34 -6.07 -5.23
CA GLU A 30 -27.17 -6.46 -6.38
C GLU A 30 -28.62 -6.81 -6.01
N ASN A 31 -28.82 -7.34 -4.81
CA ASN A 31 -30.12 -7.80 -4.32
C ASN A 31 -30.96 -6.71 -3.64
N VAL A 32 -30.54 -5.45 -3.69
CA VAL A 32 -31.29 -4.34 -3.09
C VAL A 32 -31.78 -3.40 -4.17
N ASP A 33 -33.10 -3.35 -4.32
CA ASP A 33 -33.76 -2.30 -5.08
C ASP A 33 -33.96 -1.07 -4.20
N PHE A 34 -33.18 -0.02 -4.46
CA PHE A 34 -33.18 1.19 -3.63
C PHE A 34 -34.44 2.03 -3.85
N GLU A 35 -35.11 1.91 -4.98
CA GLU A 35 -36.31 2.67 -5.30
C GLU A 35 -37.53 2.12 -4.54
N SER A 36 -37.58 0.82 -4.24
CA SER A 36 -38.68 0.20 -3.50
C SER A 36 -38.54 0.29 -1.99
N ILE A 37 -37.31 0.29 -1.44
CA ILE A 37 -37.09 0.37 0.02
C ILE A 37 -37.21 1.79 0.59
N LEU A 38 -37.11 2.81 -0.27
CA LEU A 38 -37.22 4.20 0.17
C LEU A 38 -38.68 4.62 0.19
N HIS A 39 -39.08 5.36 1.22
CA HIS A 39 -40.40 5.95 1.29
C HIS A 39 -40.72 6.76 0.01
N PRO A 40 -41.98 6.76 -0.49
CA PRO A 40 -42.35 7.39 -1.78
C PRO A 40 -41.85 8.82 -1.96
N SER A 41 -41.93 9.65 -0.90
CA SER A 41 -41.41 11.03 -0.92
C SER A 41 -39.90 11.18 -1.07
N ARG A 42 -39.12 10.09 -1.08
CA ARG A 42 -37.65 10.06 -1.08
C ARG A 42 -37.04 9.18 -2.16
N VAL A 43 -37.83 8.53 -3.01
CA VAL A 43 -37.35 7.70 -4.13
C VAL A 43 -36.39 8.48 -5.04
N HIS A 44 -36.64 9.78 -5.24
CA HIS A 44 -35.75 10.68 -5.98
C HIS A 44 -34.34 10.86 -5.36
N LEU A 45 -34.10 10.35 -4.15
CA LEU A 45 -32.81 10.36 -3.45
C LEU A 45 -32.11 8.99 -3.46
N ALA A 46 -32.60 8.01 -4.23
CA ALA A 46 -32.06 6.65 -4.30
C ALA A 46 -30.54 6.61 -4.54
N ASP A 47 -30.02 7.44 -5.44
CA ASP A 47 -28.58 7.52 -5.69
C ASP A 47 -27.75 7.97 -4.48
N ARG A 48 -28.35 8.80 -3.62
CA ARG A 48 -27.70 9.26 -2.39
C ARG A 48 -27.74 8.18 -1.31
N ALA A 49 -28.77 7.35 -1.29
CA ALA A 49 -28.82 6.13 -0.47
C ALA A 49 -27.80 5.09 -0.96
N ARG A 50 -27.70 4.86 -2.27
CA ARG A 50 -26.64 4.05 -2.89
C ARG A 50 -25.25 4.57 -2.55
N TYR A 51 -25.04 5.88 -2.57
CA TYR A 51 -23.76 6.48 -2.20
C TYR A 51 -23.41 6.24 -0.73
N PHE A 52 -24.41 6.22 0.16
CA PHE A 52 -24.23 5.84 1.55
C PHE A 52 -23.72 4.40 1.68
N VAL A 53 -24.42 3.45 1.05
CA VAL A 53 -24.04 2.04 1.03
C VAL A 53 -22.65 1.83 0.42
N HIS A 54 -22.34 2.52 -0.68
CA HIS A 54 -21.02 2.52 -1.31
C HIS A 54 -19.91 3.01 -0.36
N LEU A 55 -20.12 4.09 0.39
CA LEU A 55 -19.14 4.58 1.36
C LEU A 55 -18.93 3.61 2.52
N THR A 56 -20.00 2.97 2.99
CA THR A 56 -19.94 1.91 4.02
C THR A 56 -19.11 0.74 3.50
N TYR A 57 -19.44 0.23 2.31
CA TYR A 57 -18.73 -0.86 1.64
C TYR A 57 -17.24 -0.54 1.49
N ARG A 58 -16.92 0.61 0.88
CA ARG A 58 -15.53 1.02 0.64
C ARG A 58 -14.73 1.13 1.94
N ARG A 59 -15.33 1.64 3.01
CA ARG A 59 -14.68 1.73 4.32
C ARG A 59 -14.43 0.37 4.96
N MET A 60 -15.34 -0.58 4.76
CA MET A 60 -15.17 -1.96 5.24
C MET A 60 -13.99 -2.63 4.53
N GLN A 61 -13.87 -2.43 3.21
CA GLN A 61 -12.78 -3.00 2.42
C GLN A 61 -11.40 -2.39 2.75
N GLN A 62 -11.35 -1.12 3.18
CA GLN A 62 -10.10 -0.43 3.54
C GLN A 62 -9.50 -0.83 4.90
N GLN A 63 -10.02 -1.89 5.53
CA GLN A 63 -9.55 -2.38 6.85
C GLN A 63 -9.50 -1.29 7.95
N GLU A 64 -10.28 -0.20 7.86
CA GLU A 64 -10.59 0.67 9.01
C GLU A 64 -11.53 -0.06 10.00
N ARG A 65 -11.29 -1.36 10.26
CA ARG A 65 -11.94 -2.12 11.32
C ARG A 65 -11.29 -1.65 12.61
N ASP A 66 -12.06 -0.94 13.43
CA ASP A 66 -11.59 -0.54 14.75
C ASP A 66 -11.28 -1.81 15.55
N PRO A 67 -10.05 -1.98 16.07
CA PRO A 67 -9.68 -3.19 16.83
C PRO A 67 -10.51 -3.37 18.12
N TYR A 68 -11.25 -2.35 18.55
CA TYR A 68 -12.16 -2.39 19.69
C TYR A 68 -13.64 -2.60 19.28
N LEU A 69 -13.92 -3.09 18.08
CA LEU A 69 -15.28 -3.25 17.54
C LEU A 69 -15.63 -4.68 17.15
N GLN A 70 -16.93 -4.99 17.22
CA GLN A 70 -17.52 -6.13 16.51
C GLN A 70 -17.06 -6.09 15.03
N ALA A 71 -16.66 -7.25 14.51
CA ALA A 71 -15.87 -7.42 13.29
C ALA A 71 -16.50 -6.92 11.97
N SER A 72 -17.66 -6.25 12.00
CA SER A 72 -18.50 -5.90 10.85
C SER A 72 -19.01 -4.44 10.84
N THR A 73 -18.37 -3.50 11.56
CA THR A 73 -18.80 -2.09 11.57
C THR A 73 -17.71 -1.09 11.12
N VAL A 74 -18.14 0.04 10.55
CA VAL A 74 -17.29 1.16 10.11
C VAL A 74 -17.76 2.51 10.62
N ARG A 75 -16.84 3.48 10.65
CA ARG A 75 -17.14 4.88 10.99
C ARG A 75 -17.33 5.71 9.73
N LEU A 76 -18.46 6.41 9.64
CA LEU A 76 -18.68 7.44 8.63
C LEU A 76 -18.99 8.79 9.30
N LYS A 77 -18.31 9.84 8.84
CA LYS A 77 -18.53 11.20 9.32
C LYS A 77 -19.73 11.78 8.56
N ALA A 78 -20.72 12.32 9.27
CA ALA A 78 -21.89 12.96 8.66
C ALA A 78 -21.52 14.04 7.61
N LYS A 79 -20.35 14.69 7.75
CA LYS A 79 -19.82 15.66 6.79
C LYS A 79 -19.65 15.11 5.36
N TYR A 80 -19.51 13.79 5.17
CA TYR A 80 -19.43 13.18 3.85
C TYR A 80 -20.74 13.31 3.07
N PHE A 81 -21.87 13.34 3.78
CA PHE A 81 -23.21 13.41 3.22
C PHE A 81 -23.77 14.83 3.13
N ARG A 82 -23.31 15.74 4.01
CA ARG A 82 -23.77 17.15 4.04
C ARG A 82 -23.57 17.91 2.72
N LYS A 83 -22.69 17.42 1.83
CA LYS A 83 -22.51 18.00 0.48
C LYS A 83 -23.65 17.66 -0.49
N LEU A 84 -24.46 16.65 -0.17
CA LEU A 84 -25.53 16.12 -1.03
C LEU A 84 -26.90 16.09 -0.34
N LEU A 85 -26.92 15.99 0.99
CA LEU A 85 -28.12 15.81 1.80
C LEU A 85 -28.18 16.84 2.92
N THR A 86 -29.38 17.36 3.17
CA THR A 86 -29.67 18.11 4.39
C THR A 86 -29.59 17.16 5.59
N LYS A 87 -29.45 17.71 6.80
CA LYS A 87 -29.44 16.89 8.05
C LYS A 87 -30.72 16.05 8.19
N LEU A 88 -31.86 16.58 7.75
CA LEU A 88 -33.15 15.90 7.80
C LEU A 88 -33.21 14.73 6.81
N HIS A 89 -32.89 14.97 5.52
CA HIS A 89 -32.90 13.91 4.51
C HIS A 89 -31.89 12.81 4.81
N TYR A 90 -30.71 13.17 5.33
CA TYR A 90 -29.72 12.20 5.77
C TYR A 90 -30.25 11.24 6.83
N ARG A 91 -30.97 11.76 7.84
CA ARG A 91 -31.57 10.93 8.88
C ARG A 91 -32.66 10.02 8.31
N ARG A 92 -33.58 10.59 7.52
CA ARG A 92 -34.69 9.83 6.92
C ARG A 92 -34.22 8.69 6.01
N ILE A 93 -33.23 8.94 5.14
CA ILE A 93 -32.64 7.88 4.31
C ILE A 93 -31.99 6.80 5.18
N LEU A 94 -31.33 7.20 6.27
CA LEU A 94 -30.72 6.23 7.18
C LEU A 94 -31.77 5.37 7.88
N ASP A 95 -32.89 5.98 8.28
CA ASP A 95 -34.00 5.27 8.91
C ASP A 95 -34.65 4.31 7.91
N ASP A 96 -34.88 4.72 6.64
CA ASP A 96 -35.39 3.84 5.57
C ASP A 96 -34.47 2.63 5.33
N LEU A 97 -33.15 2.86 5.27
CA LEU A 97 -32.16 1.79 5.08
C LEU A 97 -32.04 0.86 6.29
N GLU A 98 -32.30 1.36 7.49
CA GLU A 98 -32.28 0.60 8.74
C GLU A 98 -33.55 -0.26 8.89
N GLU A 99 -34.71 0.30 8.57
CA GLU A 99 -36.01 -0.41 8.52
C GLU A 99 -36.02 -1.52 7.47
N ALA A 100 -35.48 -1.26 6.28
CA ALA A 100 -35.32 -2.25 5.23
C ALA A 100 -34.23 -3.30 5.51
N GLY A 101 -33.53 -3.24 6.66
CA GLY A 101 -32.49 -4.20 7.03
C GLY A 101 -31.25 -4.18 6.14
N VAL A 102 -31.04 -3.11 5.36
CA VAL A 102 -29.87 -2.93 4.50
C VAL A 102 -28.64 -2.57 5.34
N VAL A 103 -28.83 -1.72 6.36
CA VAL A 103 -27.79 -1.31 7.30
C VAL A 103 -28.29 -1.36 8.73
N TYR A 104 -27.37 -1.40 9.70
CA TYR A 104 -27.70 -1.17 11.10
C TYR A 104 -26.82 -0.07 11.69
N VAL A 105 -27.35 0.72 12.63
CA VAL A 105 -26.67 1.91 13.18
C VAL A 105 -26.37 1.76 14.67
N LEU A 106 -25.10 1.77 15.05
CA LEU A 106 -24.72 1.85 16.46
C LEU A 106 -24.59 3.32 16.90
N ARG A 107 -25.61 3.80 17.59
CA ARG A 107 -25.77 5.21 18.00
C ARG A 107 -25.09 5.56 19.34
N LYS A 108 -24.92 4.60 20.26
CA LYS A 108 -24.32 4.82 21.59
C LYS A 108 -22.80 4.61 21.58
N LEU A 109 -22.04 5.70 21.67
CA LEU A 109 -20.58 5.64 21.88
C LEU A 109 -20.14 6.65 22.94
N ARG A 110 -19.65 6.15 24.08
CA ARG A 110 -18.95 6.98 25.06
C ARG A 110 -17.79 7.71 24.36
N ARG A 111 -17.73 9.04 24.51
CA ARG A 111 -16.63 9.94 24.08
C ARG A 111 -16.41 10.17 22.56
N LYS A 112 -17.29 9.81 21.62
CA LYS A 112 -17.04 10.03 20.17
C LYS A 112 -18.20 10.64 19.37
N ARG A 113 -17.89 11.57 18.45
CA ARG A 113 -18.85 12.41 17.67
C ARG A 113 -19.36 11.79 16.34
N CYS A 114 -19.21 10.48 16.11
CA CYS A 114 -19.68 9.84 14.86
C CYS A 114 -20.33 8.48 15.14
N TYR A 115 -21.44 8.19 14.46
CA TYR A 115 -22.08 6.86 14.50
C TYR A 115 -21.22 5.80 13.79
N LYS A 116 -21.54 4.54 14.07
CA LYS A 116 -20.99 3.39 13.36
C LYS A 116 -22.10 2.70 12.59
N TYR A 117 -21.71 2.12 11.46
CA TYR A 117 -22.62 1.51 10.51
C TYR A 117 -22.12 0.11 10.17
N GLY A 118 -23.03 -0.85 10.11
CA GLY A 118 -22.76 -2.16 9.55
C GLY A 118 -23.82 -2.52 8.51
N PHE A 119 -23.59 -3.62 7.80
CA PHE A 119 -24.57 -4.17 6.87
C PHE A 119 -25.56 -5.06 7.61
N GLY A 120 -26.84 -4.84 7.38
CA GLY A 120 -27.92 -5.62 7.98
C GLY A 120 -28.11 -6.98 7.27
N PRO A 121 -29.11 -7.77 7.69
CA PRO A 121 -29.28 -9.15 7.23
C PRO A 121 -29.53 -9.29 5.73
N VAL A 122 -30.03 -8.25 5.06
CA VAL A 122 -30.25 -8.25 3.60
C VAL A 122 -28.94 -8.37 2.83
N ILE A 123 -27.82 -7.93 3.42
CA ILE A 123 -26.49 -8.03 2.83
C ILE A 123 -25.70 -9.06 3.63
N THR A 124 -25.74 -10.33 3.21
CA THR A 124 -25.03 -11.41 3.91
C THR A 124 -23.56 -11.51 3.46
N LYS A 125 -22.70 -12.07 4.32
CA LYS A 125 -21.29 -12.35 3.95
C LYS A 125 -21.15 -13.41 2.85
N SER A 126 -22.17 -14.24 2.67
CA SER A 126 -22.23 -15.32 1.69
C SER A 126 -22.71 -14.84 0.31
N GLN A 127 -23.52 -13.78 0.27
CA GLN A 127 -24.04 -13.04 -0.90
C GLN A 127 -24.65 -11.72 -0.40
N PRO A 128 -24.44 -10.57 -1.06
CA PRO A 128 -24.42 -10.41 -2.51
C PRO A 128 -23.10 -9.83 -3.04
N SER A 129 -22.81 -10.13 -4.31
CA SER A 129 -21.87 -9.38 -5.14
C SER A 129 -22.26 -7.91 -5.10
N PHE A 130 -21.36 -7.05 -4.63
CA PHE A 130 -21.51 -5.62 -4.86
C PHE A 130 -21.24 -5.37 -6.35
N VAL A 131 -22.26 -4.90 -7.06
CA VAL A 131 -22.17 -4.58 -8.49
C VAL A 131 -21.91 -3.10 -8.70
N ARG A 132 -21.34 -2.78 -9.86
CA ARG A 132 -21.11 -1.40 -10.27
C ARG A 132 -22.44 -0.76 -10.66
N TYR A 133 -22.70 0.43 -10.13
CA TYR A 133 -23.86 1.24 -10.47
C TYR A 133 -23.45 2.63 -10.93
N PHE A 134 -24.08 3.10 -12.01
CA PHE A 134 -23.89 4.43 -12.56
C PHE A 134 -24.99 5.35 -12.02
N PRO A 135 -24.68 6.27 -11.08
CA PRO A 135 -25.66 7.19 -10.55
C PRO A 135 -26.17 8.13 -11.63
N ARG A 136 -27.46 8.43 -11.60
CA ARG A 136 -28.18 9.40 -12.45
C ARG A 136 -28.07 10.83 -11.89
N ASP A 137 -27.88 11.00 -10.58
CA ASP A 137 -27.74 12.30 -9.90
C ASP A 137 -26.45 13.02 -10.35
N ARG A 138 -26.60 14.07 -11.18
CA ARG A 138 -25.50 14.89 -11.70
C ARG A 138 -24.65 15.55 -10.61
N ARG A 139 -25.25 15.96 -9.47
CA ARG A 139 -24.50 16.56 -8.36
C ARG A 139 -23.62 15.52 -7.68
N LEU A 140 -24.13 14.29 -7.51
CA LEU A 140 -23.36 13.17 -7.00
C LEU A 140 -22.24 12.78 -7.97
N GLN A 141 -22.52 12.66 -9.27
CA GLN A 141 -21.49 12.41 -10.29
C GLN A 141 -20.37 13.45 -10.21
N GLY A 142 -20.72 14.75 -10.16
CA GLY A 142 -19.74 15.83 -10.03
C GLY A 142 -18.95 15.80 -8.71
N LEU A 143 -19.56 15.36 -7.60
CA LEU A 143 -18.86 15.16 -6.33
C LEU A 143 -17.83 14.02 -6.42
N ILE A 144 -18.20 12.89 -7.04
CA ILE A 144 -17.33 11.75 -7.23
C ILE A 144 -16.16 12.12 -8.15
N ARG A 145 -16.44 12.76 -9.30
CA ARG A 145 -15.41 13.27 -10.23
C ARG A 145 -14.44 14.22 -9.54
N ARG A 146 -14.90 15.26 -8.84
CA ARG A 146 -14.01 16.16 -8.08
C ARG A 146 -13.14 15.44 -7.04
N SER A 147 -13.66 14.37 -6.44
CA SER A 147 -12.90 13.55 -5.48
C SER A 147 -11.84 12.69 -6.18
N LEU A 148 -12.11 12.22 -7.41
CA LEU A 148 -11.13 11.56 -8.27
C LEU A 148 -10.07 12.59 -8.74
N ASP A 149 -10.50 13.74 -9.27
CA ASP A 149 -9.60 14.80 -9.75
C ASP A 149 -8.69 15.30 -8.66
N LYS A 150 -9.21 15.52 -7.45
CA LYS A 150 -8.38 15.92 -6.30
C LYS A 150 -7.32 14.89 -5.95
N ARG A 151 -7.63 13.59 -6.07
CA ARG A 151 -6.64 12.52 -5.86
C ARG A 151 -5.57 12.54 -6.96
N ASN A 152 -6.00 12.68 -8.21
CA ASN A 152 -5.10 12.78 -9.35
C ASN A 152 -4.19 14.01 -9.26
N LEU A 153 -4.72 15.16 -8.86
CA LEU A 153 -3.97 16.41 -8.63
C LEU A 153 -2.90 16.26 -7.54
N ILE A 154 -3.20 15.54 -6.46
CA ILE A 154 -2.21 15.26 -5.40
C ILE A 154 -1.07 14.42 -5.97
N GLY A 155 -1.38 13.38 -6.76
CA GLY A 155 -0.38 12.57 -7.46
C GLY A 155 0.45 13.38 -8.46
N GLN A 156 -0.18 14.27 -9.25
CA GLN A 156 0.49 15.08 -10.27
C GLN A 156 1.49 16.11 -9.72
N ARG A 157 1.32 16.54 -8.47
CA ARG A 157 2.22 17.50 -7.80
C ARG A 157 3.56 16.89 -7.40
N CYS A 158 3.69 15.56 -7.41
CA CYS A 158 4.95 14.85 -7.16
C CYS A 158 5.45 14.20 -8.47
N PRO A 159 6.65 14.56 -8.98
CA PRO A 159 7.18 14.01 -10.23
C PRO A 159 7.21 12.48 -10.28
N ILE A 160 7.61 11.84 -9.17
CA ILE A 160 7.62 10.39 -9.03
C ILE A 160 6.22 9.79 -9.13
N CYS A 161 5.24 10.37 -8.43
CA CYS A 161 3.86 9.89 -8.48
C CYS A 161 3.24 10.06 -9.88
N ARG A 162 3.66 11.10 -10.61
CA ARG A 162 3.28 11.27 -12.02
C ARG A 162 3.83 10.13 -12.86
N ARG A 163 5.14 9.86 -12.78
CA ARG A 163 5.78 8.77 -13.54
C ARG A 163 5.21 7.39 -13.18
N LEU A 164 5.03 7.09 -11.89
CA LEU A 164 4.36 5.86 -11.45
C LEU A 164 2.93 5.76 -12.00
N SER A 165 2.20 6.89 -12.11
CA SER A 165 0.88 6.89 -12.73
C SER A 165 0.95 6.58 -14.23
N ASP A 166 1.97 7.07 -14.92
CA ASP A 166 2.19 6.80 -16.35
C ASP A 166 2.52 5.31 -16.57
N ASP A 167 3.37 4.73 -15.72
CA ASP A 167 3.68 3.30 -15.75
C ASP A 167 2.48 2.43 -15.38
N LEU A 168 1.69 2.83 -14.38
CA LEU A 168 0.45 2.12 -14.02
C LEU A 168 -0.53 2.04 -15.19
N ARG A 169 -0.61 3.06 -16.04
CA ARG A 169 -1.50 3.05 -17.22
C ARG A 169 -1.09 2.03 -18.28
N LYS A 170 0.15 1.52 -18.24
CA LYS A 170 0.65 0.45 -19.10
C LYS A 170 0.37 -0.95 -18.53
N VAL A 171 -0.08 -1.04 -17.27
CA VAL A 171 -0.35 -2.31 -16.59
C VAL A 171 -1.76 -2.79 -16.86
N GLU A 172 -1.87 -4.05 -17.24
CA GLU A 172 -3.12 -4.79 -17.41
C GLU A 172 -3.20 -5.93 -16.39
N ILE A 173 -4.38 -6.50 -16.21
CA ILE A 173 -4.60 -7.69 -15.39
C ILE A 173 -5.53 -8.66 -16.11
N LEU A 174 -5.17 -9.94 -16.11
CA LEU A 174 -6.04 -11.03 -16.52
C LEU A 174 -7.17 -11.19 -15.48
N ALA A 175 -8.21 -10.38 -15.62
CA ALA A 175 -9.18 -10.15 -14.55
C ALA A 175 -10.06 -11.37 -14.27
N THR A 176 -10.46 -12.10 -15.30
CA THR A 176 -11.31 -13.30 -15.17
C THR A 176 -10.55 -14.37 -14.39
N GLU A 177 -9.33 -14.68 -14.83
CA GLU A 177 -8.44 -15.67 -14.25
C GLU A 177 -8.05 -15.28 -12.82
N ALA A 178 -7.76 -13.99 -12.57
CA ALA A 178 -7.46 -13.50 -11.23
C ALA A 178 -8.63 -13.68 -10.26
N LYS A 179 -9.87 -13.41 -10.73
CA LYS A 179 -11.08 -13.58 -9.92
C LYS A 179 -11.40 -15.05 -9.68
N GLU A 180 -11.29 -15.90 -10.69
CA GLU A 180 -11.47 -17.35 -10.56
C GLU A 180 -10.47 -17.94 -9.57
N TRP A 181 -9.19 -17.60 -9.71
CA TRP A 181 -8.16 -18.03 -8.78
C TRP A 181 -8.49 -17.62 -7.33
N LEU A 182 -8.90 -16.36 -7.14
CA LEU A 182 -9.29 -15.85 -5.82
C LEU A 182 -10.50 -16.62 -5.24
N ARG A 183 -11.51 -16.94 -6.07
CA ARG A 183 -12.70 -17.72 -5.67
C ARG A 183 -12.33 -19.13 -5.21
N HIS A 184 -11.41 -19.79 -5.90
CA HIS A 184 -11.05 -21.18 -5.60
C HIS A 184 -10.08 -21.31 -4.43
N HIS A 185 -9.11 -20.40 -4.32
CA HIS A 185 -8.00 -20.58 -3.36
C HIS A 185 -8.18 -19.79 -2.07
N ARG A 186 -9.07 -18.78 -2.05
CA ARG A 186 -9.08 -17.75 -1.00
C ARG A 186 -10.47 -17.24 -0.64
N LYS A 187 -11.50 -18.06 -0.84
CA LYS A 187 -12.91 -17.72 -0.52
C LYS A 187 -13.13 -17.42 0.97
N ASP A 188 -12.30 -17.99 1.82
CA ASP A 188 -12.28 -17.84 3.27
C ASP A 188 -11.62 -16.54 3.74
N LEU A 189 -10.98 -15.77 2.85
CA LEU A 189 -10.26 -14.58 3.26
C LEU A 189 -11.16 -13.52 3.88
N PRO A 190 -10.75 -12.93 5.01
CA PRO A 190 -11.37 -11.70 5.47
C PRO A 190 -11.17 -10.60 4.41
N ASN A 191 -12.28 -10.04 3.93
CA ASN A 191 -12.32 -9.03 2.85
C ASN A 191 -12.05 -9.57 1.44
N TYR A 192 -12.54 -10.77 1.09
CA TYR A 192 -12.58 -11.27 -0.30
C TYR A 192 -12.99 -10.17 -1.30
N ASP A 193 -14.06 -9.44 -1.01
CA ASP A 193 -14.57 -8.35 -1.84
C ASP A 193 -13.57 -7.20 -2.07
N ALA A 194 -12.65 -6.94 -1.12
CA ALA A 194 -11.61 -5.93 -1.30
C ALA A 194 -10.61 -6.34 -2.39
N HIS A 195 -10.31 -7.63 -2.45
CA HIS A 195 -9.40 -8.19 -3.45
C HIS A 195 -10.06 -8.21 -4.83
N ASP A 196 -11.33 -8.62 -4.91
CA ASP A 196 -12.11 -8.55 -6.15
C ASP A 196 -12.18 -7.10 -6.69
N LEU A 197 -12.51 -6.14 -5.81
CA LEU A 197 -12.54 -4.72 -6.14
C LEU A 197 -11.16 -4.21 -6.62
N ALA A 198 -10.06 -4.65 -6.00
CA ALA A 198 -8.72 -4.25 -6.41
C ALA A 198 -8.41 -4.72 -7.85
N ILE A 199 -8.80 -5.95 -8.20
CA ILE A 199 -8.67 -6.50 -9.56
C ILE A 199 -9.48 -5.65 -10.55
N GLU A 200 -10.75 -5.38 -10.24
CA GLU A 200 -11.62 -4.59 -11.14
C GLU A 200 -11.07 -3.19 -11.44
N ARG A 201 -10.48 -2.54 -10.43
CA ARG A 201 -9.94 -1.19 -10.60
C ARG A 201 -8.77 -1.18 -11.59
N ILE A 202 -7.90 -2.19 -11.55
CA ILE A 202 -6.80 -2.33 -12.52
C ILE A 202 -7.37 -2.64 -13.90
N ALA A 203 -8.27 -3.62 -14.01
CA ALA A 203 -8.87 -4.04 -15.29
C ALA A 203 -9.59 -2.90 -16.04
N ARG A 204 -10.14 -1.92 -15.30
CA ARG A 204 -10.84 -0.76 -15.88
C ARG A 204 -9.94 0.46 -16.10
N GLY A 205 -8.69 0.43 -15.66
CA GLY A 205 -7.81 1.59 -15.69
C GLY A 205 -8.16 2.68 -14.66
N ASP A 206 -8.89 2.35 -13.58
CA ASP A 206 -9.13 3.24 -12.43
C ASP A 206 -7.90 3.29 -11.53
N PHE A 207 -6.83 3.87 -12.08
CA PHE A 207 -5.56 4.03 -11.38
C PHE A 207 -5.58 5.21 -10.41
N TYR A 208 -4.96 5.01 -9.26
CA TYR A 208 -4.60 6.07 -8.34
C TYR A 208 -3.15 5.90 -7.91
N CYS A 209 -2.50 7.02 -7.61
CA CYS A 209 -1.16 7.04 -7.05
C CYS A 209 -1.11 8.18 -6.03
N SER A 210 -0.78 7.86 -4.77
CA SER A 210 -0.72 8.85 -3.70
C SER A 210 0.45 8.57 -2.76
N PRO A 211 1.25 9.59 -2.41
CA PRO A 211 2.24 9.44 -1.36
C PRO A 211 1.56 9.33 0.02
N SER A 212 2.22 8.65 0.95
CA SER A 212 1.88 8.58 2.37
C SER A 212 2.65 9.62 3.18
N GLU A 213 2.38 9.72 4.48
CA GLU A 213 3.16 10.56 5.40
C GLU A 213 4.64 10.15 5.52
N THR A 214 4.98 8.91 5.19
CA THR A 214 6.34 8.36 5.23
C THR A 214 7.02 8.37 3.87
N LYS A 215 6.49 9.16 2.92
CA LYS A 215 6.93 9.25 1.51
C LYS A 215 6.75 7.96 0.69
N ARG A 216 6.39 6.83 1.29
CA ARG A 216 5.95 5.63 0.55
C ARG A 216 4.81 5.98 -0.40
N VAL A 217 4.77 5.34 -1.56
CA VAL A 217 3.70 5.54 -2.53
C VAL A 217 2.69 4.39 -2.46
N HIS A 218 1.41 4.73 -2.46
CA HIS A 218 0.31 3.78 -2.56
C HIS A 218 -0.38 3.91 -3.90
N HIS A 219 -0.57 2.78 -4.57
CA HIS A 219 -1.30 2.68 -5.83
C HIS A 219 -2.04 1.34 -5.95
N ASN A 220 -2.73 1.11 -7.06
CA ASN A 220 -3.56 -0.08 -7.26
C ASN A 220 -2.79 -1.38 -7.01
N VAL A 221 -1.59 -1.51 -7.59
CA VAL A 221 -0.74 -2.70 -7.41
C VAL A 221 -0.25 -2.88 -5.97
N THR A 222 0.03 -1.82 -5.20
CA THR A 222 0.40 -1.98 -3.76
C THR A 222 -0.75 -2.53 -2.93
N ASN A 223 -2.00 -2.34 -3.37
CA ASN A 223 -3.20 -2.84 -2.70
C ASN A 223 -3.68 -4.20 -3.24
N LEU A 224 -3.11 -4.69 -4.34
CA LEU A 224 -3.42 -6.00 -4.88
C LEU A 224 -2.78 -7.08 -4.00
N SER A 225 -3.54 -8.15 -3.72
CA SER A 225 -3.00 -9.34 -3.02
C SER A 225 -1.78 -9.86 -3.76
N ARG A 226 -0.80 -10.37 -3.01
CA ARG A 226 0.43 -10.94 -3.58
C ARG A 226 0.11 -12.01 -4.61
N ASP A 227 -0.85 -12.87 -4.30
CA ASP A 227 -1.22 -13.99 -5.17
C ASP A 227 -1.88 -13.54 -6.47
N CYS A 228 -2.59 -12.40 -6.48
CA CYS A 228 -3.20 -11.88 -7.70
C CYS A 228 -2.21 -11.11 -8.59
N ARG A 229 -0.99 -10.80 -8.11
CA ARG A 229 0.03 -10.11 -8.92
C ARG A 229 0.52 -10.94 -10.09
N GLN A 230 0.40 -12.27 -10.01
CA GLN A 230 0.75 -13.18 -11.11
C GLN A 230 -0.05 -12.95 -12.39
N PHE A 231 -1.23 -12.33 -12.27
CA PHE A 231 -2.12 -12.02 -13.38
C PHE A 231 -1.83 -10.65 -14.01
N LEU A 232 -0.89 -9.87 -13.46
CA LEU A 232 -0.50 -8.58 -14.04
C LEU A 232 0.29 -8.79 -15.35
N ARG A 233 0.05 -7.91 -16.30
CA ARG A 233 0.69 -7.91 -17.62
C ARG A 233 1.15 -6.50 -18.00
N VAL A 234 2.23 -6.42 -18.76
CA VAL A 234 2.64 -5.24 -19.52
C VAL A 234 3.00 -5.74 -20.92
N ASP A 235 2.30 -5.22 -21.94
CA ASP A 235 2.46 -5.65 -23.33
C ASP A 235 2.38 -7.19 -23.47
N GLY A 236 1.38 -7.81 -22.80
CA GLY A 236 1.18 -9.26 -22.77
C GLY A 236 2.20 -10.06 -21.93
N CYS A 237 3.29 -9.44 -21.46
CA CYS A 237 4.33 -10.11 -20.68
C CYS A 237 4.02 -10.12 -19.17
N ARG A 238 4.39 -11.19 -18.47
CA ARG A 238 4.33 -11.25 -17.01
C ARG A 238 5.33 -10.29 -16.36
N LEU A 239 4.99 -9.84 -15.16
CA LEU A 239 5.88 -9.03 -14.32
C LEU A 239 6.62 -9.89 -13.30
N VAL A 240 7.81 -9.43 -12.93
CA VAL A 240 8.70 -10.02 -11.92
C VAL A 240 8.86 -9.03 -10.78
N GLU A 241 8.70 -9.49 -9.55
CA GLU A 241 8.91 -8.69 -8.35
C GLU A 241 10.32 -8.95 -7.81
N LEU A 242 11.17 -7.92 -7.78
CA LEU A 242 12.50 -7.95 -7.19
C LEU A 242 12.42 -7.42 -5.76
N ASP A 243 12.64 -8.29 -4.78
CA ASP A 243 12.45 -8.03 -3.36
C ASP A 243 13.79 -8.03 -2.62
N ILE A 244 14.01 -7.05 -1.74
CA ILE A 244 15.22 -6.98 -0.93
C ILE A 244 15.07 -7.91 0.27
N ALA A 245 15.93 -8.93 0.36
CA ALA A 245 15.93 -9.82 1.51
C ALA A 245 16.26 -9.04 2.79
N ASN A 246 15.47 -9.25 3.84
CA ASN A 246 15.65 -8.61 5.14
C ASN A 246 15.78 -7.07 5.10
N SER A 247 15.16 -6.40 4.11
CA SER A 247 15.22 -4.94 3.93
C SER A 247 15.01 -4.18 5.23
N GLN A 248 13.86 -4.37 5.88
CA GLN A 248 13.54 -3.63 7.10
C GLN A 248 14.50 -3.89 8.28
N PRO A 249 14.84 -5.15 8.66
CA PRO A 249 15.89 -5.41 9.63
C PRO A 249 17.22 -4.74 9.27
N LEU A 250 17.66 -4.83 8.01
CA LEU A 250 18.91 -4.22 7.56
C LEU A 250 18.89 -2.69 7.75
N LEU A 251 17.77 -2.02 7.44
CA LEU A 251 17.60 -0.58 7.70
C LEU A 251 17.76 -0.22 9.18
N VAL A 252 17.37 -1.10 10.13
CA VAL A 252 17.63 -0.87 11.56
C VAL A 252 19.13 -0.85 11.86
N GLY A 253 19.87 -1.81 11.31
CA GLY A 253 21.33 -1.88 11.44
C GLY A 253 22.02 -0.64 10.87
N LEU A 254 21.63 -0.20 9.68
CA LEU A 254 22.14 1.02 9.05
C LEU A 254 21.88 2.27 9.90
N LEU A 255 20.65 2.41 10.41
CA LEU A 255 20.29 3.53 11.29
C LEU A 255 21.06 3.50 12.62
N CYS A 256 21.36 2.30 13.15
CA CYS A 256 22.18 2.14 14.34
C CYS A 256 23.62 2.59 14.07
N MET A 257 24.26 2.05 13.02
CA MET A 257 25.62 2.45 12.61
C MET A 257 25.73 3.96 12.44
N GLN A 258 24.72 4.59 11.84
CA GLN A 258 24.72 6.03 11.64
C GLN A 258 24.64 6.79 12.96
N SER A 259 23.86 6.30 13.93
CA SER A 259 23.79 6.92 15.25
C SER A 259 25.08 6.78 16.06
N ILE A 260 25.91 5.76 15.76
CA ILE A 260 27.22 5.57 16.35
C ILE A 260 28.24 6.51 15.71
N GLY A 261 28.28 6.57 14.37
CA GLY A 261 29.27 7.35 13.63
C GLY A 261 28.99 8.85 13.52
N ALA A 262 27.82 9.34 13.94
CA ALA A 262 27.49 10.74 13.78
C ALA A 262 26.60 11.32 14.89
N ASN A 263 27.02 12.49 15.39
CA ASN A 263 26.16 13.60 15.81
C ASN A 263 25.24 14.13 14.66
N ALA A 264 25.07 13.40 13.55
CA ALA A 264 24.30 13.85 12.39
C ALA A 264 22.86 13.32 12.46
N PRO A 265 21.87 14.18 12.73
CA PRO A 265 20.48 13.81 12.58
C PRO A 265 20.19 13.56 11.11
N TRP A 266 19.58 12.42 10.79
CA TRP A 266 18.80 12.33 9.58
C TRP A 266 17.76 13.45 9.62
N GLY A 267 17.93 14.40 8.71
CA GLY A 267 17.06 15.54 8.56
C GLY A 267 15.67 15.07 8.14
N VAL A 268 14.80 14.85 9.12
CA VAL A 268 13.45 15.40 8.98
C VAL A 268 13.69 16.87 8.70
N SER A 269 13.55 17.28 7.44
CA SER A 269 13.61 18.66 6.99
C SER A 269 12.96 19.54 8.06
N ARG A 270 13.78 20.25 8.85
CA ARG A 270 13.29 21.38 9.64
C ARG A 270 12.82 22.34 8.57
N LYS A 271 11.51 22.42 8.39
CA LYS A 271 10.90 23.44 7.54
C LYS A 271 11.26 24.80 8.12
N ASN A 272 12.38 25.37 7.70
CA ASN A 272 12.44 26.82 7.56
C ASN A 272 11.59 27.15 6.34
N LYS A 273 10.45 27.78 6.59
CA LYS A 273 9.77 28.55 5.55
C LYS A 273 10.78 29.58 5.08
N GLN A 274 10.98 29.68 3.76
CA GLN A 274 12.01 30.46 3.07
C GLN A 274 13.38 29.76 3.04
N ASP A 275 13.54 28.77 2.16
CA ASP A 275 14.70 28.84 1.26
C ASP A 275 14.54 27.97 -0.01
N ASN A 276 15.24 28.39 -1.06
CA ASN A 276 15.07 28.02 -2.47
C ASN A 276 15.32 26.53 -2.81
N ARG A 277 14.48 25.98 -3.70
CA ARG A 277 14.49 24.58 -4.16
C ARG A 277 15.48 24.32 -5.32
N GLN A 278 16.79 24.42 -5.11
CA GLN A 278 17.72 24.02 -6.19
C GLN A 278 18.93 23.16 -5.85
N ASN A 279 19.27 22.84 -4.59
CA ASN A 279 20.36 21.90 -4.31
C ASN A 279 19.98 20.94 -3.15
N GLU A 280 19.34 19.81 -3.46
CA GLU A 280 19.28 18.66 -2.54
C GLU A 280 20.46 17.74 -2.89
N GLU A 281 21.55 17.80 -2.12
CA GLU A 281 22.66 16.85 -2.26
C GLU A 281 22.19 15.43 -1.89
N PRO A 282 22.60 14.40 -2.65
CA PRO A 282 22.21 13.01 -2.38
C PRO A 282 22.74 12.56 -1.02
N LEU A 283 21.95 11.72 -0.36
CA LEU A 283 22.25 11.10 0.92
C LEU A 283 23.67 10.51 0.94
N ARG A 284 24.59 11.14 1.67
CA ARG A 284 25.90 10.55 2.00
C ARG A 284 25.76 9.79 3.31
N CYS A 285 25.66 8.47 3.24
CA CYS A 285 26.05 7.63 4.36
C CYS A 285 27.58 7.55 4.30
N PRO A 286 28.34 8.07 5.27
CA PRO A 286 29.77 7.77 5.33
C PRO A 286 29.94 6.25 5.38
N VAL A 287 31.07 5.73 4.92
CA VAL A 287 31.42 4.31 5.06
C VAL A 287 31.56 4.01 6.56
N LEU A 288 30.46 3.69 7.23
CA LEU A 288 30.35 3.58 8.70
C LEU A 288 30.92 2.27 9.26
N ARG A 289 31.35 1.33 8.42
CA ARG A 289 31.90 0.04 8.87
C ARG A 289 33.12 0.19 9.77
N GLY A 290 33.90 1.26 9.62
CA GLY A 290 35.10 1.51 10.45
C GLY A 290 34.84 2.00 11.87
N ILE A 291 33.59 2.36 12.22
CA ILE A 291 33.23 2.98 13.52
C ILE A 291 32.21 2.12 14.28
N ALA A 292 31.55 1.17 13.61
CA ALA A 292 30.57 0.29 14.22
C ALA A 292 31.24 -0.80 15.07
N ASP A 293 30.57 -1.19 16.16
CA ASP A 293 30.99 -2.28 17.02
C ASP A 293 30.65 -3.66 16.42
N ALA A 294 31.24 -4.71 17.01
CA ALA A 294 31.26 -6.04 16.42
C ALA A 294 29.86 -6.67 16.24
N ASP A 295 28.94 -6.47 17.19
CA ASP A 295 27.57 -7.01 17.05
C ASP A 295 26.77 -6.25 15.98
N THR A 296 26.95 -4.94 15.87
CA THR A 296 26.33 -4.10 14.83
C THR A 296 26.82 -4.53 13.44
N LEU A 297 28.13 -4.73 13.25
CA LEU A 297 28.69 -5.24 12.01
C LEU A 297 28.13 -6.62 11.66
N ARG A 298 28.13 -7.56 12.62
CA ARG A 298 27.56 -8.90 12.46
C ARG A 298 26.08 -8.86 12.07
N TYR A 299 25.30 -7.94 12.67
CA TYR A 299 23.89 -7.76 12.35
C TYR A 299 23.68 -7.28 10.90
N VAL A 300 24.49 -6.31 10.46
CA VAL A 300 24.43 -5.76 9.11
C VAL A 300 24.83 -6.80 8.08
N GLU A 301 25.92 -7.54 8.31
CA GLU A 301 26.37 -8.65 7.44
C GLU A 301 25.31 -9.76 7.32
N ALA A 302 24.67 -10.12 8.44
CA ALA A 302 23.54 -11.05 8.40
C ALA A 302 22.35 -10.48 7.60
N GLY A 303 22.14 -9.16 7.62
CA GLY A 303 21.12 -8.47 6.84
C GLY A 303 21.42 -8.50 5.34
N GLU A 304 22.66 -8.21 4.95
CA GLU A 304 23.17 -8.27 3.57
C GLU A 304 22.94 -9.65 2.95
N GLN A 305 23.21 -10.71 3.71
CA GLN A 305 23.00 -12.10 3.30
C GLN A 305 21.54 -12.56 3.37
N GLY A 306 20.65 -11.75 3.95
CA GLY A 306 19.25 -12.13 4.17
C GLY A 306 19.04 -13.21 5.23
N LYS A 307 19.95 -13.34 6.21
CA LYS A 307 20.02 -14.43 7.22
C LYS A 307 19.72 -14.03 8.67
N ILE A 308 19.29 -12.78 8.94
CA ILE A 308 18.98 -12.30 10.31
C ILE A 308 17.99 -13.23 11.04
N TYR A 309 16.95 -13.72 10.35
CA TYR A 309 15.93 -14.53 11.02
C TYR A 309 16.44 -15.93 11.35
N GLU A 310 17.25 -16.50 10.46
CA GLU A 310 17.92 -17.78 10.59
C GLU A 310 18.92 -17.72 11.74
N LEU A 311 19.75 -16.68 11.82
CA LEU A 311 20.66 -16.45 12.96
C LEU A 311 19.91 -16.36 14.29
N LEU A 312 18.80 -15.62 14.33
CA LEU A 312 17.98 -15.52 15.54
C LEU A 312 17.26 -16.83 15.86
N GLN A 313 16.93 -17.65 14.86
CA GLN A 313 16.34 -18.97 15.05
C GLN A 313 17.34 -19.91 15.73
N ASP A 314 18.57 -19.98 15.23
CA ASP A 314 19.65 -20.79 15.80
C ASP A 314 19.97 -20.35 17.24
N ALA A 315 19.99 -19.03 17.48
CA ALA A 315 20.18 -18.45 18.81
C ALA A 315 19.01 -18.77 19.78
N CYS A 316 17.78 -18.88 19.28
CA CYS A 316 16.62 -19.30 20.05
C CYS A 316 16.71 -20.78 20.42
N VAL A 317 17.00 -21.65 19.44
CA VAL A 317 17.13 -23.10 19.64
C VAL A 317 18.20 -23.41 20.69
N SER A 318 19.37 -22.75 20.60
CA SER A 318 20.46 -22.88 21.58
C SER A 318 20.08 -22.48 23.01
N ARG A 319 18.98 -21.74 23.19
CA ARG A 319 18.46 -21.27 24.48
C ARG A 319 17.16 -21.96 24.89
N GLY A 320 16.82 -23.08 24.25
CA GLY A 320 15.60 -23.85 24.54
C GLY A 320 14.30 -23.19 24.06
N VAL A 321 14.38 -22.19 23.17
CA VAL A 321 13.22 -21.50 22.59
C VAL A 321 12.99 -22.01 21.17
N THR A 322 11.89 -22.74 20.95
CA THR A 322 11.54 -23.23 19.61
C THR A 322 10.58 -22.25 18.94
N LEU A 323 11.06 -21.51 17.94
CA LEU A 323 10.26 -20.60 17.12
C LEU A 323 10.60 -20.81 15.64
N SER A 324 9.58 -20.85 14.79
CA SER A 324 9.79 -20.83 13.35
C SER A 324 10.25 -19.45 12.87
N ARG A 325 10.93 -19.41 11.71
CA ARG A 325 11.34 -18.17 11.04
C ARG A 325 10.19 -17.15 10.89
N ASP A 326 9.00 -17.62 10.52
CA ASP A 326 7.82 -16.75 10.32
C ASP A 326 7.28 -16.22 11.65
N GLU A 327 7.33 -17.02 12.72
CA GLU A 327 7.00 -16.54 14.07
C GLU A 327 7.99 -15.52 14.57
N ILE A 328 9.30 -15.76 14.40
CA ILE A 328 10.37 -14.82 14.75
C ILE A 328 10.12 -13.49 14.03
N LYS A 329 9.93 -13.53 12.71
CA LYS A 329 9.61 -12.35 11.90
C LYS A 329 8.38 -11.62 12.44
N LYS A 330 7.27 -12.34 12.64
CA LYS A 330 6.00 -11.76 13.13
C LYS A 330 6.16 -11.14 14.52
N ARG A 331 6.88 -11.81 15.43
CA ARG A 331 7.12 -11.34 16.80
C ARG A 331 8.06 -10.15 16.83
N LEU A 332 9.18 -10.17 16.11
CA LEU A 332 10.10 -9.02 16.00
C LEU A 332 9.39 -7.78 15.48
N PHE A 333 8.66 -7.87 14.37
CA PHE A 333 7.96 -6.70 13.83
C PHE A 333 6.84 -6.22 14.73
N LYS A 334 5.95 -7.12 15.17
CA LYS A 334 4.78 -6.72 15.95
C LYS A 334 5.11 -6.33 17.39
N ARG A 335 6.13 -6.93 18.01
CA ARG A 335 6.42 -6.78 19.45
C ARG A 335 7.63 -5.89 19.70
N PHE A 336 8.62 -5.89 18.80
CA PHE A 336 9.87 -5.14 18.97
C PHE A 336 9.93 -3.85 18.13
N PHE A 337 9.82 -3.93 16.80
CA PHE A 337 10.02 -2.76 15.92
C PHE A 337 8.81 -1.81 15.81
N PHE A 338 7.57 -2.30 15.69
CA PHE A 338 6.42 -1.49 15.24
C PHE A 338 5.25 -1.34 16.23
N ILE A 339 5.50 -1.60 17.52
CA ILE A 339 4.52 -1.52 18.62
C ILE A 339 3.53 -2.69 18.66
N GLY A 340 3.67 -3.48 19.71
CA GLY A 340 2.63 -4.30 20.32
C GLY A 340 2.63 -4.00 21.81
N TYR A 341 1.60 -4.42 22.53
CA TYR A 341 1.59 -4.41 24.00
C TYR A 341 2.97 -4.82 24.53
N ASN A 342 3.53 -4.06 25.49
CA ASN A 342 4.68 -4.54 26.24
C ASN A 342 4.20 -5.82 26.94
N ILE A 343 4.55 -6.97 26.38
CA ILE A 343 4.49 -8.22 27.10
C ILE A 343 5.84 -8.26 27.83
N PRO A 344 5.87 -8.18 29.16
CA PRO A 344 7.09 -8.43 29.91
C PRO A 344 7.65 -9.80 29.50
N ASN A 345 8.97 -9.92 29.37
CA ASN A 345 9.67 -11.19 29.19
C ASN A 345 9.33 -11.96 27.89
N GLU A 346 9.26 -11.26 26.74
CA GLU A 346 9.16 -11.96 25.45
C GLU A 346 10.49 -12.68 25.13
N PRO A 347 10.51 -14.02 24.98
CA PRO A 347 11.77 -14.76 24.84
C PRO A 347 12.62 -14.31 23.65
N ILE A 348 12.00 -14.03 22.49
CA ILE A 348 12.74 -13.56 21.30
C ILE A 348 13.38 -12.19 21.52
N VAL A 349 12.83 -11.33 22.39
CA VAL A 349 13.42 -10.02 22.70
C VAL A 349 14.65 -10.19 23.58
N GLU A 350 14.63 -11.13 24.53
CA GLU A 350 15.81 -11.46 25.34
C GLU A 350 16.91 -12.08 24.49
N VAL A 351 16.58 -13.03 23.60
CA VAL A 351 17.56 -13.58 22.64
C VAL A 351 18.13 -12.45 21.77
N PHE A 352 17.29 -11.56 21.24
CA PHE A 352 17.76 -10.44 20.43
C PHE A 352 18.70 -9.51 21.23
N LYS A 353 18.38 -9.23 22.50
CA LYS A 353 19.21 -8.41 23.39
C LYS A 353 20.57 -9.04 23.65
N THR A 354 20.63 -10.36 23.84
CA THR A 354 21.91 -11.06 24.03
C THR A 354 22.74 -11.12 22.76
N GLU A 355 22.10 -11.34 21.61
CA GLU A 355 22.80 -11.45 20.32
C GLU A 355 23.26 -10.09 19.79
N PHE A 356 22.43 -9.05 19.91
CA PHE A 356 22.68 -7.73 19.33
C PHE A 356 22.40 -6.61 20.35
N PRO A 357 23.18 -6.54 21.45
CA PRO A 357 22.96 -5.57 22.52
C PRO A 357 22.95 -4.12 22.03
N THR A 358 23.83 -3.73 21.12
CA THR A 358 23.92 -2.35 20.63
C THR A 358 22.72 -1.99 19.75
N ILE A 359 22.31 -2.89 18.87
CA ILE A 359 21.09 -2.73 18.06
C ILE A 359 19.86 -2.68 18.98
N TYR A 360 19.82 -3.51 20.01
CA TYR A 360 18.74 -3.53 20.98
C TYR A 360 18.59 -2.18 21.68
N ASP A 361 19.68 -1.64 22.24
CA ASP A 361 19.68 -0.36 22.94
C ASP A 361 19.29 0.78 22.00
N PHE A 362 19.76 0.76 20.76
CA PHE A 362 19.33 1.69 19.73
C PHE A 362 17.80 1.65 19.52
N VAL A 363 17.22 0.46 19.31
CA VAL A 363 15.77 0.29 19.10
C VAL A 363 14.98 0.80 20.32
N ILE A 364 15.41 0.46 21.54
CA ILE A 364 14.78 0.92 22.77
C ILE A 364 14.86 2.45 22.91
N SER A 365 16.00 3.06 22.58
CA SER A 365 16.19 4.52 22.64
C SER A 365 15.20 5.27 21.73
N LYS A 366 14.91 4.74 20.52
CA LYS A 366 13.95 5.35 19.58
C LYS A 366 12.50 5.12 20.01
N ARG A 367 12.19 3.98 20.65
CA ARG A 367 10.84 3.69 21.17
C ARG A 367 10.45 4.56 22.36
N LYS A 368 11.41 4.87 23.26
CA LYS A 368 11.17 5.72 24.46
C LYS A 368 10.67 7.13 24.11
N ARG A 369 11.13 7.70 22.99
CA ARG A 369 10.70 9.04 22.53
C ARG A 369 9.28 9.02 21.95
N HIS A 370 9.03 8.18 20.95
CA HIS A 370 7.67 7.93 20.45
C HIS A 370 7.55 6.51 19.88
N LYS A 371 6.50 5.80 20.28
CA LYS A 371 6.31 4.38 19.96
C LYS A 371 6.37 4.07 18.44
N SER A 372 5.94 4.99 17.57
CA SER A 372 5.91 4.80 16.11
C SER A 372 7.08 5.44 15.36
N GLN A 373 8.02 6.06 16.07
CA GLN A 373 9.11 6.83 15.46
C GLN A 373 10.06 5.95 14.65
N LEU A 374 10.51 4.82 15.20
CA LEU A 374 11.41 3.92 14.50
C LEU A 374 10.78 3.42 13.19
N ALA A 375 9.51 2.98 13.25
CA ALA A 375 8.74 2.58 12.07
C ALA A 375 8.72 3.65 10.98
N ARG A 376 8.43 4.91 11.36
CA ARG A 376 8.35 6.01 10.42
C ARG A 376 9.69 6.33 9.79
N ILE A 377 10.77 6.32 10.58
CA ILE A 377 12.14 6.56 10.09
C ILE A 377 12.56 5.47 9.10
N MET A 378 12.34 4.20 9.44
CA MET A 378 12.64 3.08 8.55
C MET A 378 11.88 3.19 7.22
N GLN A 379 10.58 3.53 7.27
CA GLN A 379 9.78 3.70 6.06
C GLN A 379 10.21 4.91 5.20
N GLN A 380 10.70 5.98 5.84
CA GLN A 380 11.23 7.14 5.13
C GLN A 380 12.56 6.82 4.45
N MET A 381 13.46 6.10 5.14
CA MET A 381 14.72 5.64 4.58
C MET A 381 14.48 4.68 3.41
N GLU A 382 13.57 3.73 3.56
CA GLU A 382 13.14 2.83 2.48
C GLU A 382 12.64 3.61 1.25
N ALA A 383 11.75 4.60 1.46
CA ALA A 383 11.21 5.40 0.37
C ALA A 383 12.30 6.24 -0.32
N GLU A 384 13.24 6.80 0.44
CA GLU A 384 14.36 7.56 -0.11
C GLU A 384 15.23 6.70 -1.03
N ILE A 385 15.62 5.51 -0.58
CA ILE A 385 16.50 4.63 -1.36
C ILE A 385 15.76 4.04 -2.56
N VAL A 386 14.60 3.42 -2.34
CA VAL A 386 13.92 2.64 -3.37
C VAL A 386 13.19 3.54 -4.37
N ILE A 387 12.58 4.63 -3.91
CA ILE A 387 11.79 5.50 -4.79
C ILE A 387 12.65 6.60 -5.40
N HIS A 388 13.45 7.31 -4.60
CA HIS A 388 14.26 8.42 -5.12
C HIS A 388 15.56 7.94 -5.75
N GLY A 389 16.25 6.95 -5.15
CA GLY A 389 17.45 6.32 -5.72
C GLY A 389 17.12 5.36 -6.86
N VAL A 390 16.59 4.18 -6.53
CA VAL A 390 16.44 3.06 -7.48
C VAL A 390 15.48 3.39 -8.60
N LEU A 391 14.22 3.71 -8.28
CA LEU A 391 13.20 4.00 -9.29
C LEU A 391 13.58 5.25 -10.09
N GLY A 392 14.06 6.31 -9.42
CA GLY A 392 14.53 7.52 -10.08
C GLY A 392 15.59 7.25 -11.14
N ARG A 393 16.59 6.42 -10.82
CA ARG A 393 17.66 6.04 -11.76
C ARG A 393 17.18 5.10 -12.86
N LEU A 394 16.34 4.10 -12.55
CA LEU A 394 15.77 3.21 -13.57
C LEU A 394 14.97 3.99 -14.62
N GLN A 395 14.18 4.97 -14.19
CA GLN A 395 13.39 5.82 -15.09
C GLN A 395 14.23 6.86 -15.86
N GLN A 396 15.50 7.06 -15.51
CA GLN A 396 16.44 7.83 -16.34
C GLN A 396 17.05 6.93 -17.43
N ILE A 397 17.41 5.70 -17.09
CA ILE A 397 18.03 4.74 -18.01
C ILE A 397 17.00 4.19 -19.03
N ARG A 398 15.78 3.92 -18.57
CA ARG A 398 14.68 3.33 -19.37
C ARG A 398 13.37 4.08 -19.10
N PRO A 399 13.18 5.30 -19.64
CA PRO A 399 12.02 6.13 -19.35
C PRO A 399 10.68 5.56 -19.83
N ASP A 400 10.70 4.74 -20.89
CA ASP A 400 9.49 4.19 -21.50
C ASP A 400 9.07 2.83 -20.90
N ASP A 401 9.94 2.20 -20.12
CA ASP A 401 9.66 0.90 -19.52
C ASP A 401 8.97 1.02 -18.16
N VAL A 402 8.19 -0.01 -17.81
CA VAL A 402 7.42 -0.04 -16.55
C VAL A 402 8.31 -0.42 -15.37
N PHE A 403 8.38 0.46 -14.37
CA PHE A 403 8.93 0.17 -13.05
C PHE A 403 7.95 0.65 -11.98
N LEU A 404 7.41 -0.27 -11.19
CA LEU A 404 6.53 0.05 -10.07
C LEU A 404 7.19 -0.33 -8.76
N THR A 405 6.95 0.46 -7.71
CA THR A 405 7.45 0.16 -6.36
C THR A 405 6.36 -0.51 -5.54
N ILE A 406 6.69 -1.61 -4.86
CA ILE A 406 5.86 -2.18 -3.81
C ILE A 406 6.68 -2.17 -2.52
N HIS A 407 6.72 -0.99 -1.88
CA HIS A 407 7.57 -0.74 -0.70
C HIS A 407 9.05 -0.94 -1.02
N ASP A 408 9.65 -2.01 -0.51
CA ASP A 408 11.05 -2.41 -0.67
C ASP A 408 11.30 -3.26 -1.92
N SER A 409 10.29 -3.49 -2.76
CA SER A 409 10.43 -4.24 -4.01
C SER A 409 10.16 -3.40 -5.25
N ILE A 410 10.77 -3.81 -6.37
CA ILE A 410 10.54 -3.26 -7.71
C ILE A 410 9.83 -4.32 -8.55
N LEU A 411 8.68 -3.96 -9.11
CA LEU A 411 7.92 -4.77 -10.06
C LEU A 411 8.19 -4.25 -11.48
N THR A 412 8.69 -5.12 -12.36
CA THR A 412 9.01 -4.77 -13.76
C THR A 412 8.86 -5.99 -14.68
N THR A 413 9.11 -5.81 -15.97
CA THR A 413 9.09 -6.90 -16.96
C THR A 413 10.34 -7.77 -16.87
N GLN A 414 10.27 -9.02 -17.33
CA GLN A 414 11.41 -9.96 -17.32
C GLN A 414 12.65 -9.38 -18.02
N LYS A 415 12.47 -8.66 -19.15
CA LYS A 415 13.57 -8.03 -19.89
C LYS A 415 14.38 -7.03 -19.04
N ASN A 416 13.74 -6.40 -18.06
CA ASN A 416 14.34 -5.38 -17.21
C ASN A 416 14.77 -5.88 -15.85
N ALA A 417 14.47 -7.13 -15.51
CA ALA A 417 14.76 -7.69 -14.18
C ALA A 417 16.26 -7.64 -13.84
N LYS A 418 17.14 -7.94 -14.81
CA LYS A 418 18.60 -7.89 -14.60
C LYS A 418 19.09 -6.46 -14.32
N LEU A 419 18.63 -5.49 -15.10
CA LEU A 419 18.97 -4.07 -14.91
C LEU A 419 18.44 -3.54 -13.58
N ALA A 420 17.18 -3.82 -13.26
CA ALA A 420 16.57 -3.39 -12.01
C ALA A 420 17.29 -3.98 -10.80
N LYS A 421 17.66 -5.25 -10.85
CA LYS A 421 18.47 -5.90 -9.81
C LYS A 421 19.82 -5.19 -9.62
N GLN A 422 20.54 -4.95 -10.71
CA GLN A 422 21.83 -4.25 -10.67
C GLN A 422 21.70 -2.85 -10.06
N VAL A 423 20.72 -2.06 -10.50
CA VAL A 423 20.51 -0.71 -9.95
C VAL A 423 20.14 -0.76 -8.47
N MET A 424 19.31 -1.73 -8.04
CA MET A 424 19.00 -1.94 -6.63
C MET A 424 20.27 -2.21 -5.81
N GLU A 425 21.12 -3.13 -6.25
CA GLU A 425 22.37 -3.47 -5.57
C GLU A 425 23.31 -2.26 -5.51
N GLU A 426 23.46 -1.49 -6.60
CA GLU A 426 24.31 -0.31 -6.65
C GLU A 426 23.81 0.85 -5.78
N GLU A 427 22.49 1.11 -5.71
CA GLU A 427 21.96 2.17 -4.84
C GLU A 427 22.16 1.85 -3.35
N PHE A 428 22.10 0.58 -2.97
CA PHE A 428 22.42 0.16 -1.61
C PHE A 428 23.93 0.14 -1.35
N ALA A 429 24.75 -0.18 -2.35
CA ALA A 429 26.21 -0.12 -2.24
C ALA A 429 26.71 1.31 -1.94
N LYS A 430 26.02 2.35 -2.40
CA LYS A 430 26.29 3.75 -2.00
C LYS A 430 26.14 4.01 -0.51
N LEU A 431 25.39 3.16 0.20
CA LEU A 431 25.24 3.21 1.66
C LEU A 431 26.29 2.36 2.39
N GLY A 432 27.21 1.73 1.66
CA GLY A 432 28.22 0.82 2.19
C GLY A 432 27.71 -0.59 2.46
N VAL A 433 26.58 -0.99 1.85
CA VAL A 433 26.01 -2.34 2.02
C VAL A 433 25.68 -3.05 0.71
N ASN A 434 25.88 -4.36 0.70
CA ASN A 434 25.57 -5.24 -0.43
C ASN A 434 24.31 -6.05 -0.14
N VAL A 435 23.19 -5.66 -0.75
CA VAL A 435 21.90 -6.31 -0.49
C VAL A 435 21.68 -7.54 -1.35
N LEU A 436 21.13 -8.60 -0.75
CA LEU A 436 20.60 -9.74 -1.50
C LEU A 436 19.22 -9.40 -2.10
N VAL A 437 19.17 -9.24 -3.42
CA VAL A 437 17.93 -9.05 -4.18
C VAL A 437 17.41 -10.39 -4.71
N LYS A 438 16.18 -10.76 -4.32
CA LYS A 438 15.50 -11.99 -4.74
C LYS A 438 14.46 -11.68 -5.81
N ALA A 439 14.55 -12.37 -6.95
CA ALA A 439 13.49 -12.34 -7.95
C ALA A 439 12.39 -13.32 -7.57
N LYS A 440 11.18 -12.82 -7.39
CA LYS A 440 9.96 -13.61 -7.26
C LYS A 440 9.30 -13.60 -8.64
N CYS A 441 9.53 -14.65 -9.40
CA CYS A 441 8.61 -14.98 -10.47
C CYS A 441 7.33 -15.47 -9.80
N PRO A 442 6.16 -14.93 -10.14
CA PRO A 442 4.92 -15.59 -9.75
C PRO A 442 4.94 -16.99 -10.36
N GLU A 443 5.22 -17.99 -9.55
CA GLU A 443 5.27 -19.39 -9.97
C GLU A 443 3.92 -19.78 -10.55
N ASN A 444 3.95 -20.57 -11.63
CA ASN A 444 2.77 -21.30 -12.06
C ASN A 444 2.44 -22.27 -10.92
N HIS A 445 1.55 -21.88 -10.02
CA HIS A 445 0.80 -22.87 -9.25
C HIS A 445 -0.16 -23.53 -10.23
N ASN A 446 0.35 -24.55 -10.94
CA ASN A 446 -0.48 -25.54 -11.62
C ASN A 446 -1.30 -26.31 -10.60
#